data_AF-F4BZ96-F1
#
_entry.id   AF-F4BZ96-F1
#
_cell.length_a   1.000
_cell.length_b   1.000
_cell.length_c   1.000
_cell.angle_alpha   90.00
_cell.angle_beta   90.00
_cell.angle_gamma   90.00
#
_symmetry.space_group_name_H-M   'P 1'
#
loop_
_entity.id
_entity.type
_entity.pdbx_description
1 polymer ?
#
loop_
_entity_poly.entity_id
_entity_poly.type
_entity_poly.pdbx_seq_one_letter_code
_entity_poly.pdbx_strand_id
1 'polypeptide(L)'
;MKRGIAALGIIMLLVLAASVAGGYPAPGFRQVSVKKPDPQLFAPTISISQIKIAPAAPGNSEPVTVGVKVKSVANQEDICGLNETNFKLETITVPPGGAAVIIENVFATSSTAVNQPIDCNFWLNLAPTWFQGQQYTWLTGTYTVKLWYVKDGKQISSEIFSFRV
;
A
#
# COMPACT_ATOMS: atom_id res chain seq x y z
N MET A 1 77.16 21.16 52.35
CA MET A 1 76.62 22.26 51.52
C MET A 1 76.18 21.68 50.18
N LYS A 2 75.10 22.23 49.63
CA LYS A 2 74.32 21.80 48.44
C LYS A 2 75.17 21.27 47.27
N ARG A 3 74.73 20.16 46.67
CA ARG A 3 74.09 20.07 45.32
C ARG A 3 74.13 18.61 44.86
N GLY A 4 73.01 17.91 45.00
CA GLY A 4 72.77 16.63 44.34
C GLY A 4 71.90 16.86 43.12
N ILE A 5 72.53 16.77 41.94
CA ILE A 5 71.87 16.62 40.64
C ILE A 5 71.55 15.14 40.49
N ALA A 6 70.33 14.77 40.11
CA ALA A 6 70.13 13.57 39.29
C ALA A 6 68.77 13.61 38.60
N ALA A 7 68.87 13.46 37.29
CA ALA A 7 67.82 13.44 36.29
C ALA A 7 67.02 12.13 36.30
N LEU A 8 65.80 12.25 35.75
CA LEU A 8 65.14 11.33 34.80
C LEU A 8 65.15 9.82 35.06
N GLY A 9 63.95 9.25 35.00
CA GLY A 9 63.78 7.85 34.60
C GLY A 9 62.41 7.30 34.92
N ILE A 10 61.37 7.68 34.16
CA ILE A 10 60.11 6.95 34.14
C ILE A 10 60.36 5.67 33.33
N ILE A 11 60.19 4.51 33.95
CA ILE A 11 59.88 3.27 33.22
C ILE A 11 58.64 2.63 33.85
N MET A 12 57.64 2.57 32.97
CA MET A 12 56.35 1.91 33.00
C MET A 12 56.42 0.47 33.52
N LEU A 13 55.44 0.03 34.31
CA LEU A 13 54.95 -1.35 34.21
C LEU A 13 53.49 -1.44 34.63
N LEU A 14 52.67 -1.92 33.69
CA LEU A 14 51.26 -2.26 33.80
C LEU A 14 51.13 -3.64 34.47
N VAL A 15 50.28 -3.80 35.49
CA VAL A 15 49.63 -5.09 35.78
C VAL A 15 48.20 -4.86 36.27
N LEU A 16 47.28 -5.61 35.66
CA LEU A 16 45.83 -5.55 35.83
C LEU A 16 45.30 -6.09 37.17
N ALA A 17 44.18 -5.48 37.55
CA ALA A 17 42.96 -6.06 38.14
C ALA A 17 43.02 -6.72 39.54
N ALA A 18 42.43 -6.02 40.52
CA ALA A 18 41.35 -6.56 41.35
C ALA A 18 40.67 -5.41 42.11
N SER A 19 39.39 -5.14 41.86
CA SER A 19 38.54 -4.48 42.83
C SER A 19 37.11 -5.02 42.75
N VAL A 20 36.84 -5.92 43.69
CA VAL A 20 35.49 -6.23 44.17
C VAL A 20 34.94 -5.00 44.90
N ALA A 21 33.83 -4.45 44.43
CA ALA A 21 33.02 -3.50 45.19
C ALA A 21 31.54 -3.73 44.83
N GLY A 22 30.72 -3.92 45.85
CA GLY A 22 29.34 -4.38 45.75
C GLY A 22 28.43 -3.47 44.95
N GLY A 23 27.65 -4.06 44.05
CA GLY A 23 26.52 -3.43 43.39
C GLY A 23 25.22 -3.94 43.99
N TYR A 24 24.40 -3.04 44.50
CA TYR A 24 22.99 -3.30 44.78
C TYR A 24 22.31 -3.87 43.51
N PRO A 25 21.38 -4.85 43.61
CA PRO A 25 20.66 -5.30 42.44
C PRO A 25 19.78 -4.16 41.93
N ALA A 26 20.14 -3.60 40.77
CA ALA A 26 19.27 -2.70 40.04
C ALA A 26 17.94 -3.41 39.73
N PRO A 27 16.78 -2.75 39.87
CA PRO A 27 15.50 -3.33 39.47
C PRO A 27 15.59 -3.69 37.98
N GLY A 28 15.48 -4.97 37.66
CA GLY A 28 15.45 -5.44 36.29
C GLY A 28 14.26 -4.81 35.59
N PHE A 29 14.49 -3.85 34.71
CA PHE A 29 13.51 -3.41 33.75
C PHE A 29 13.18 -4.62 32.88
N ARG A 30 12.08 -5.32 33.21
CA ARG A 30 11.48 -6.27 32.28
C ARG A 30 11.08 -5.44 31.07
N GLN A 31 11.86 -5.53 29.99
CA GLN A 31 11.45 -5.03 28.70
C GLN A 31 10.15 -5.76 28.35
N VAL A 32 9.03 -5.07 28.54
CA VAL A 32 7.77 -5.48 27.94
C VAL A 32 8.03 -5.39 26.44
N SER A 33 8.24 -6.54 25.81
CA SER A 33 8.30 -6.62 24.35
C SER A 33 6.90 -6.28 23.85
N VAL A 34 6.65 -5.00 23.59
CA VAL A 34 5.44 -4.55 22.91
C VAL A 34 5.58 -5.05 21.48
N LYS A 35 5.02 -6.22 21.21
CA LYS A 35 4.86 -6.71 19.84
C LYS A 35 4.03 -5.66 19.13
N LYS A 36 4.66 -4.93 18.19
CA LYS A 36 3.96 -3.96 17.34
C LYS A 36 2.75 -4.70 16.75
N PRO A 37 1.52 -4.15 16.87
CA PRO A 37 0.35 -4.77 16.27
C PRO A 37 0.65 -5.05 14.80
N ASP A 38 0.20 -6.20 14.30
CA ASP A 38 0.34 -6.52 12.89
C ASP A 38 -0.34 -5.39 12.08
N PRO A 39 0.39 -4.62 11.27
CA PRO A 39 -0.19 -3.53 10.50
C PRO A 39 -1.34 -3.98 9.60
N GLN A 40 -1.40 -5.27 9.23
CA GLN A 40 -2.47 -5.82 8.39
C GLN A 40 -3.82 -5.90 9.10
N LEU A 41 -3.86 -6.00 10.44
CA LEU A 41 -5.12 -6.05 11.20
C LEU A 41 -5.94 -4.75 11.11
N PHE A 42 -5.32 -3.66 10.66
CA PHE A 42 -5.95 -2.35 10.53
C PHE A 42 -5.89 -1.80 9.10
N ALA A 43 -5.47 -2.62 8.14
CA ALA A 43 -5.44 -2.22 6.74
C ALA A 43 -6.88 -1.97 6.25
N PRO A 44 -7.16 -0.89 5.51
CA PRO A 44 -8.47 -0.65 4.92
C PRO A 44 -8.88 -1.79 3.99
N THR A 45 -10.16 -2.11 3.93
CA THR A 45 -10.70 -3.10 2.99
C THR A 45 -11.20 -2.41 1.74
N ILE A 46 -10.97 -3.02 0.58
CA ILE A 46 -11.56 -2.59 -0.69
C ILE A 46 -12.81 -3.44 -0.91
N SER A 47 -13.90 -2.84 -1.36
CA SER A 47 -15.14 -3.53 -1.69
C SER A 47 -15.55 -3.23 -3.12
N ILE A 48 -15.75 -4.28 -3.90
CA ILE A 48 -16.29 -4.18 -5.26
C ILE A 48 -17.83 -4.22 -5.15
N SER A 49 -18.45 -3.06 -5.32
CA SER A 49 -19.89 -2.88 -5.17
C SER A 49 -20.69 -3.24 -6.42
N GLN A 50 -20.11 -3.01 -7.59
CA GLN A 50 -20.75 -3.29 -8.87
C GLN A 50 -19.71 -3.45 -9.97
N ILE A 51 -20.01 -4.28 -10.98
CA ILE A 51 -19.26 -4.33 -12.24
C ILE A 51 -20.27 -4.13 -13.36
N LYS A 52 -20.08 -3.09 -14.16
CA LYS A 52 -20.89 -2.77 -15.35
C LYS A 52 -20.06 -3.05 -16.58
N ILE A 53 -20.65 -3.82 -17.48
CA ILE A 53 -20.06 -4.12 -18.79
C ILE A 53 -21.07 -3.56 -19.78
N ALA A 54 -20.73 -2.44 -20.38
CA ALA A 54 -21.62 -1.84 -21.36
C ALA A 54 -21.62 -2.67 -22.65
N PRO A 55 -22.76 -2.78 -23.34
CA PRO A 55 -22.85 -3.57 -24.57
C PRO A 55 -21.90 -2.99 -25.62
N ALA A 56 -20.91 -3.77 -26.03
CA ALA A 56 -20.01 -3.40 -27.12
C ALA A 56 -20.81 -3.31 -28.43
N ALA A 57 -20.74 -2.17 -29.13
CA ALA A 57 -21.11 -2.13 -30.53
C ALA A 57 -20.14 -3.03 -31.31
N PRO A 58 -20.54 -3.68 -32.43
CA PRO A 58 -19.62 -4.48 -33.24
C PRO A 58 -18.37 -3.67 -33.60
N GLY A 59 -17.22 -4.09 -33.08
CA GLY A 59 -15.97 -3.38 -33.26
C GLY A 59 -15.83 -2.11 -32.44
N ASN A 60 -16.48 -1.94 -31.28
CA ASN A 60 -16.12 -0.95 -30.25
C ASN A 60 -16.46 -1.51 -28.86
N SER A 61 -15.45 -1.79 -28.05
CA SER A 61 -15.66 -2.23 -26.67
C SER A 61 -15.75 -1.03 -25.75
N GLU A 62 -16.92 -0.76 -25.18
CA GLU A 62 -17.04 0.22 -24.10
C GLU A 62 -16.25 -0.26 -22.85
N PRO A 63 -15.75 0.69 -22.02
CA PRO A 63 -14.97 0.36 -20.84
C PRO A 63 -15.77 -0.49 -19.85
N VAL A 64 -15.08 -1.37 -19.12
CA VAL A 64 -15.67 -2.07 -17.97
C VAL A 64 -15.62 -1.13 -16.79
N THR A 65 -16.77 -0.74 -16.25
CA THR A 65 -16.84 0.20 -15.13
C THR A 65 -17.07 -0.55 -13.82
N VAL A 66 -16.15 -0.39 -12.87
CA VAL A 66 -16.15 -1.08 -11.58
C VAL A 66 -16.39 -0.10 -10.44
N GLY A 67 -17.40 -0.37 -9.62
CA GLY A 67 -17.76 0.44 -8.47
C GLY A 67 -16.97 0.00 -7.24
N VAL A 68 -16.22 0.91 -6.64
CA VAL A 68 -15.28 0.64 -5.57
C VAL A 68 -15.58 1.50 -4.35
N LYS A 69 -15.49 0.88 -3.18
CA LYS A 69 -15.39 1.55 -1.88
C LYS A 69 -14.13 1.13 -1.16
N VAL A 70 -13.56 2.02 -0.38
CA VAL A 70 -12.47 1.68 0.55
C VAL A 70 -12.94 2.01 1.96
N LYS A 71 -12.88 1.06 2.87
CA LYS A 71 -13.37 1.21 4.25
C LYS A 71 -12.22 1.06 5.23
N SER A 72 -12.08 2.02 6.15
CA SER A 72 -11.16 1.93 7.28
C SER A 72 -11.66 0.86 8.24
N VAL A 73 -10.85 -0.18 8.49
CA VAL A 73 -11.18 -1.22 9.48
C VAL A 73 -11.10 -0.64 10.90
N ALA A 74 -10.15 0.27 11.15
CA ALA A 74 -9.95 0.86 12.46
C ALA A 74 -11.13 1.76 12.90
N ASN A 75 -11.67 2.55 11.97
CA ASN A 75 -12.71 3.53 12.28
C ASN A 75 -14.11 3.09 11.84
N GLN A 76 -14.23 1.98 11.09
CA GLN A 76 -15.50 1.51 10.49
C GLN A 76 -16.14 2.52 9.50
N GLU A 77 -15.36 3.47 8.99
CA GLU A 77 -15.79 4.56 8.11
C GLU A 77 -15.30 4.37 6.67
N ASP A 78 -16.08 4.83 5.70
CA ASP A 78 -15.65 4.87 4.29
C ASP A 78 -14.59 5.96 4.10
N ILE A 79 -13.55 5.67 3.31
CA ILE A 79 -12.48 6.61 2.97
C ILE A 79 -12.90 7.39 1.73
N CYS A 80 -13.06 8.70 1.91
CA CYS A 80 -13.57 9.60 0.89
C CYS A 80 -12.45 10.41 0.22
N GLY A 81 -12.73 11.01 -0.95
CA GLY A 81 -11.82 11.91 -1.64
C GLY A 81 -10.64 11.20 -2.33
N LEU A 82 -10.82 9.92 -2.68
CA LEU A 82 -9.84 9.16 -3.43
C LEU A 82 -9.87 9.52 -4.91
N ASN A 83 -8.74 9.37 -5.58
CA ASN A 83 -8.58 9.57 -7.02
C ASN A 83 -7.69 8.48 -7.63
N GLU A 84 -7.36 8.62 -8.92
CA GLU A 84 -6.54 7.67 -9.67
C GLU A 84 -5.20 7.32 -9.00
N THR A 85 -4.58 8.25 -8.27
CA THR A 85 -3.29 8.01 -7.59
C THR A 85 -3.40 7.03 -6.43
N ASN A 86 -4.62 6.80 -5.92
CA ASN A 86 -4.90 5.88 -4.83
C ASN A 86 -5.16 4.45 -5.30
N PHE A 87 -5.23 4.20 -6.61
CA PHE A 87 -5.55 2.90 -7.15
C PHE A 87 -4.47 2.42 -8.12
N LYS A 88 -4.12 1.14 -8.02
CA LYS A 88 -3.30 0.45 -9.03
C LYS A 88 -3.95 -0.87 -9.37
N LEU A 89 -3.81 -1.31 -10.61
CA LEU A 89 -4.36 -2.56 -11.07
C LEU A 89 -3.26 -3.48 -11.58
N GLU A 90 -3.27 -4.72 -11.11
CA GLU A 90 -2.45 -5.80 -11.61
C GLU A 90 -3.36 -6.80 -12.31
N THR A 91 -3.02 -7.20 -13.53
CA THR A 91 -3.75 -8.28 -14.21
C THR A 91 -3.20 -9.63 -13.78
N ILE A 92 -4.07 -10.51 -13.31
CA ILE A 92 -3.70 -11.87 -12.89
C ILE A 92 -3.91 -12.83 -14.06
N THR A 93 -5.10 -12.84 -14.66
CA THR A 93 -5.43 -13.74 -15.77
C THR A 93 -6.22 -13.02 -16.85
N VAL A 94 -5.99 -13.40 -18.09
CA VAL A 94 -6.71 -12.95 -19.28
C VAL A 94 -7.13 -14.17 -20.10
N PRO A 95 -8.18 -14.10 -20.94
CA PRO A 95 -8.46 -15.14 -21.91
C PRO A 95 -7.28 -15.33 -22.89
N PRO A 96 -7.13 -16.50 -23.51
CA PRO A 96 -6.05 -16.75 -24.48
C PRO A 96 -6.06 -15.71 -25.61
N GLY A 97 -4.96 -14.98 -25.79
CA GLY A 97 -4.87 -13.90 -26.77
C GLY A 97 -5.41 -12.54 -26.30
N GLY A 98 -5.90 -12.46 -25.06
CA GLY A 98 -6.33 -11.21 -24.42
C GLY A 98 -5.15 -10.36 -23.94
N ALA A 99 -5.41 -9.05 -23.76
CA ALA A 99 -4.43 -8.10 -23.26
C ALA A 99 -4.59 -7.84 -21.76
N ALA A 100 -3.53 -7.34 -21.12
CA ALA A 100 -3.59 -6.89 -19.73
C ALA A 100 -4.62 -5.77 -19.56
N VAL A 101 -5.12 -5.59 -18.35
CA VAL A 101 -6.12 -4.56 -17.99
C VAL A 101 -5.45 -3.42 -17.24
N ILE A 102 -5.84 -2.20 -17.57
CA ILE A 102 -5.44 -0.97 -16.90
C ILE A 102 -6.65 -0.21 -16.38
N ILE A 103 -6.40 0.70 -15.44
CA ILE A 103 -7.36 1.74 -15.05
C ILE A 103 -7.18 2.88 -16.05
N GLU A 104 -8.21 3.14 -16.84
CA GLU A 104 -8.26 4.28 -17.78
C GLU A 104 -8.61 5.57 -17.04
N ASN A 105 -9.59 5.51 -16.12
CA ASN A 105 -10.04 6.67 -15.36
C ASN A 105 -10.64 6.28 -14.01
N VAL A 106 -10.58 7.18 -13.03
CA VAL A 106 -11.24 7.07 -11.73
C VAL A 106 -12.07 8.32 -11.47
N PHE A 107 -13.35 8.15 -11.16
CA PHE A 107 -14.26 9.27 -10.89
C PHE A 107 -15.20 8.98 -9.73
N ALA A 108 -15.54 10.03 -8.98
CA ALA A 108 -16.54 9.99 -7.94
C ALA A 108 -17.94 9.74 -8.54
N THR A 109 -18.77 8.96 -7.86
CA THR A 109 -20.16 8.70 -8.25
C THR A 109 -21.06 9.94 -8.19
N SER A 110 -20.81 10.88 -7.28
CA SER A 110 -21.53 12.14 -7.12
C SER A 110 -20.67 13.32 -7.56
N SER A 111 -20.43 13.45 -8.86
CA SER A 111 -19.53 14.46 -9.43
C SER A 111 -20.29 15.60 -10.13
N THR A 112 -21.22 16.30 -9.46
CA THR A 112 -21.78 17.57 -9.99
C THR A 112 -22.48 18.41 -8.91
N ALA A 113 -21.74 19.21 -8.13
CA ALA A 113 -22.15 20.54 -7.62
C ALA A 113 -21.13 21.10 -6.62
N VAL A 114 -21.03 22.44 -6.53
CA VAL A 114 -20.26 23.15 -5.50
C VAL A 114 -20.92 22.87 -4.13
N ASN A 115 -20.11 22.61 -3.10
CA ASN A 115 -20.54 22.23 -1.74
C ASN A 115 -21.21 20.84 -1.59
N GLN A 116 -20.94 19.90 -2.50
CA GLN A 116 -21.39 18.52 -2.31
C GLN A 116 -20.52 17.76 -1.30
N PRO A 117 -21.08 16.74 -0.62
CA PRO A 117 -20.31 15.85 0.25
C PRO A 117 -19.12 15.24 -0.49
N ILE A 118 -17.99 15.03 0.21
CA ILE A 118 -16.86 14.31 -0.35
C ILE A 118 -17.30 12.86 -0.63
N ASP A 119 -17.19 12.43 -1.88
CA ASP A 119 -17.62 11.07 -2.26
C ASP A 119 -16.66 10.01 -1.71
N CYS A 120 -17.25 8.90 -1.27
CA CYS A 120 -16.58 7.71 -0.75
C CYS A 120 -16.86 6.47 -1.63
N ASN A 121 -17.59 6.67 -2.73
CA ASN A 121 -17.84 5.71 -3.79
C ASN A 121 -17.11 6.17 -5.04
N PHE A 122 -16.48 5.23 -5.73
CA PHE A 122 -15.68 5.55 -6.91
C PHE A 122 -16.03 4.59 -8.05
N TRP A 123 -16.06 5.09 -9.27
CA TRP A 123 -16.09 4.28 -10.47
C TRP A 123 -14.68 4.24 -11.07
N LEU A 124 -14.22 3.04 -11.39
CA LEU A 124 -12.99 2.79 -12.13
C LEU A 124 -13.38 2.31 -13.52
N ASN A 125 -13.03 3.08 -14.54
CA ASN A 125 -13.12 2.59 -15.92
C ASN A 125 -11.87 1.76 -16.21
N LEU A 126 -12.10 0.52 -16.59
CA LEU A 126 -11.07 -0.42 -16.96
C LEU A 126 -11.06 -0.60 -18.47
N ALA A 127 -9.85 -0.75 -19.02
CA ALA A 127 -9.63 -1.01 -20.44
C ALA A 127 -8.48 -2.01 -20.64
N PRO A 128 -8.49 -2.82 -21.70
CA PRO A 128 -7.34 -3.63 -22.09
C PRO A 128 -6.19 -2.72 -22.56
N THR A 129 -4.93 -3.13 -22.38
CA THR A 129 -3.75 -2.36 -22.83
C THR A 129 -3.59 -2.35 -24.34
N TRP A 130 -4.21 -3.31 -25.05
CA TRP A 130 -4.17 -3.34 -26.50
C TRP A 130 -5.14 -2.31 -27.07
N PHE A 131 -4.57 -1.23 -27.61
CA PHE A 131 -5.29 -0.19 -28.32
C PHE A 131 -5.22 -0.45 -29.84
N GLN A 132 -6.35 -0.65 -30.50
CA GLN A 132 -6.43 -0.79 -31.96
C GLN A 132 -6.77 0.53 -32.64
N GLY A 133 -5.78 1.44 -32.69
CA GLY A 133 -5.82 2.68 -33.49
C GLY A 133 -6.75 3.80 -32.98
N GLN A 134 -7.99 3.48 -32.61
CA GLN A 134 -8.99 4.44 -32.10
C GLN A 134 -9.72 3.94 -30.84
N GLN A 135 -9.53 2.68 -30.44
CA GLN A 135 -10.34 2.06 -29.39
C GLN A 135 -9.65 0.89 -28.71
N TYR A 136 -10.13 0.61 -27.50
CA TYR A 136 -9.84 -0.61 -26.78
C TYR A 136 -10.78 -1.74 -27.26
N THR A 137 -10.29 -2.98 -27.32
CA THR A 137 -11.12 -4.14 -27.68
C THR A 137 -10.92 -5.26 -26.68
N TRP A 138 -11.98 -5.61 -25.96
CA TRP A 138 -11.98 -6.76 -25.07
C TRP A 138 -12.07 -8.05 -25.88
N LEU A 139 -11.27 -9.04 -25.53
CA LEU A 139 -11.47 -10.38 -26.03
C LEU A 139 -12.49 -11.07 -25.12
N THR A 140 -13.50 -11.72 -25.71
CA THR A 140 -14.52 -12.45 -24.93
C THR A 140 -13.86 -13.50 -24.03
N GLY A 141 -14.22 -13.48 -22.75
CA GLY A 141 -13.66 -14.39 -21.76
C GLY A 141 -13.55 -13.77 -20.37
N THR A 142 -12.95 -14.53 -19.46
CA THR A 142 -12.80 -14.14 -18.06
C THR A 142 -11.49 -13.42 -17.82
N TYR A 143 -11.59 -12.25 -17.23
CA TYR A 143 -10.46 -11.47 -16.73
C TYR A 143 -10.45 -11.53 -15.20
N THR A 144 -9.28 -11.73 -14.62
CA THR A 144 -9.08 -11.64 -13.16
C THR A 144 -8.00 -10.61 -12.89
N VAL A 145 -8.30 -9.67 -12.01
CA VAL A 145 -7.44 -8.54 -11.69
C VAL A 145 -7.32 -8.38 -10.18
N LYS A 146 -6.21 -7.79 -9.73
CA LYS A 146 -5.98 -7.37 -8.36
C LYS A 146 -5.93 -5.86 -8.32
N LEU A 147 -6.87 -5.25 -7.60
CA LEU A 147 -6.90 -3.82 -7.34
C LEU A 147 -6.17 -3.54 -6.04
N TRP A 148 -5.27 -2.58 -6.05
CA TRP A 148 -4.55 -2.10 -4.88
C TRP A 148 -5.08 -0.75 -4.46
N TYR A 149 -5.25 -0.58 -3.14
CA TYR A 149 -5.35 0.72 -2.52
C TYR A 149 -3.96 1.17 -2.10
N VAL A 150 -3.55 2.32 -2.63
CA VAL A 150 -2.24 2.93 -2.43
C VAL A 150 -2.41 4.25 -1.68
N LYS A 151 -1.58 4.44 -0.65
CA LYS A 151 -1.48 5.70 0.08
C LYS A 151 -0.01 6.03 0.26
N ASP A 152 0.36 7.27 -0.05
CA ASP A 152 1.74 7.77 0.07
C ASP A 152 2.76 6.88 -0.67
N GLY A 153 2.37 6.38 -1.86
CA GLY A 153 3.20 5.50 -2.70
C GLY A 153 3.32 4.06 -2.21
N LYS A 154 2.70 3.70 -1.08
CA LYS A 154 2.74 2.34 -0.51
C LYS A 154 1.42 1.61 -0.72
N GLN A 155 1.50 0.34 -1.10
CA GLN A 155 0.34 -0.55 -1.08
C GLN A 155 -0.10 -0.74 0.36
N ILE A 156 -1.38 -0.44 0.64
CA ILE A 156 -1.97 -0.60 1.96
C ILE A 156 -2.84 -1.84 2.00
N SER A 157 -3.63 -2.06 0.95
CA SER A 157 -4.49 -3.24 0.81
C SER A 157 -4.76 -3.58 -0.65
N SER A 158 -5.37 -4.73 -0.87
CA SER A 158 -5.69 -5.24 -2.19
C SER A 158 -6.96 -6.07 -2.18
N GLU A 159 -7.66 -6.09 -3.30
CA GLU A 159 -8.82 -6.97 -3.54
C GLU A 159 -8.71 -7.61 -4.92
N ILE A 160 -9.02 -8.90 -5.01
CA ILE A 160 -9.02 -9.64 -6.28
C ILE A 160 -10.47 -9.82 -6.72
N PHE A 161 -10.76 -9.51 -7.98
CA PHE A 161 -12.06 -9.77 -8.57
C PHE A 161 -11.94 -10.21 -10.03
N SER A 162 -12.99 -10.84 -10.51
CA SER A 162 -13.10 -11.30 -11.89
C SER A 162 -14.34 -10.74 -12.56
N PHE A 163 -14.26 -10.56 -13.87
CA PHE A 163 -15.40 -10.20 -14.71
C PHE A 163 -15.28 -10.90 -16.06
N ARG A 164 -16.42 -11.04 -16.74
CA ARG A 164 -16.50 -11.72 -18.03
C ARG A 164 -17.02 -10.77 -19.09
N VAL A 165 -16.22 -10.56 -20.14
CA VAL A 165 -16.63 -9.83 -21.33
C VAL A 165 -17.08 -10.80 -22.42
#